data_AF-A0A4Q9HHF1-F1
#
_entry.id   AF-A0A4Q9HHF1-F1
#
_cell.length_a   1.000
_cell.length_b   1.000
_cell.length_c   1.000
_cell.angle_alpha   90.00
_cell.angle_beta   90.00
_cell.angle_gamma   90.00
#
_symmetry.space_group_name_H-M   'P 1'
#
loop_
_entity.id
_entity.type
_entity.pdbx_description
1 polymer ?
#
loop_
_entity_poly.entity_id
_entity_poly.type
_entity_poly.pdbx_seq_one_letter_code
_entity_poly.pdbx_strand_id
1 'polypeptide(L)'
;MKNLTDISWLMILSCFLCLSCKQVTKSVDETFHPNDSLAKKYNEENRFGSDGEYTGTTKTTTTTSTTHHQEKFIVINGDTVNTPELQEKAKDLFHDIELLKQKQTPANSKEIQKRVNEFLKEMNLPQTGTKNITTEKPVAKARKGMLSASQLAQAEGKLRQLPQYRDREIVIYESVHFYEDGSIKLALQHPENPKYVDEYSYKDGYWSEPKPVQARNIERRTLPLSKLNFADAQKVIQIYNEKAAEVEGAKPTNSAYISIWDDGMRWFPSTINGSRERYDLQFNNDGTLKSFRQE
;
A
#
# COMPACT_ATOMS: atom_id res chain seq x y z
N MET A 1 21.30 -17.24 -57.88
CA MET A 1 22.10 -16.76 -56.73
C MET A 1 21.21 -16.07 -55.69
N LYS A 2 20.21 -16.77 -55.12
CA LYS A 2 19.34 -16.23 -54.04
C LYS A 2 19.26 -17.15 -52.81
N ASN A 3 19.85 -18.34 -52.86
CA ASN A 3 19.77 -19.33 -51.78
C ASN A 3 21.04 -19.39 -50.91
N LEU A 4 22.05 -18.54 -51.18
CA LEU A 4 23.30 -18.50 -50.42
C LEU A 4 23.28 -17.46 -49.28
N THR A 5 22.45 -16.42 -49.42
CA THR A 5 22.30 -15.35 -48.43
C THR A 5 21.46 -15.76 -47.23
N ASP A 6 20.47 -16.64 -47.43
CA ASP A 6 19.55 -17.07 -46.36
C ASP A 6 20.21 -18.09 -45.41
N ILE A 7 21.15 -18.90 -45.90
CA ILE A 7 21.91 -19.85 -45.08
C ILE A 7 22.92 -19.11 -44.19
N SER A 8 23.47 -17.99 -44.66
CA SER A 8 24.38 -17.14 -43.87
C SER A 8 23.65 -16.48 -42.68
N TRP A 9 22.42 -16.03 -42.89
CA TRP A 9 21.60 -15.43 -41.82
C TRP A 9 21.23 -16.46 -40.75
N LEU A 10 20.81 -17.66 -41.16
CA LEU A 10 20.46 -18.74 -40.23
C LEU A 10 21.65 -19.21 -39.37
N MET A 11 22.86 -19.24 -39.93
CA MET A 11 24.07 -19.58 -39.18
C MET A 11 24.47 -18.50 -38.17
N ILE A 12 24.32 -17.21 -38.51
CA ILE A 12 24.63 -16.09 -37.62
C ILE A 12 23.62 -16.01 -36.45
N LEU A 13 22.34 -16.33 -36.68
CA LEU A 13 21.32 -16.33 -35.63
C LEU A 13 21.48 -17.50 -34.62
N SER A 14 22.02 -18.65 -35.07
CA SER A 14 22.29 -19.79 -34.17
C SER A 14 23.49 -19.54 -33.23
N CYS A 15 24.49 -18.77 -33.67
CA CYS A 15 25.66 -18.44 -32.84
C CYS A 15 25.32 -17.52 -31.65
N PHE A 16 24.27 -16.71 -31.73
CA PHE A 16 23.84 -15.84 -30.62
C PHE A 16 23.10 -16.61 -29.50
N LEU A 17 22.55 -17.79 -29.79
CA LEU A 17 21.84 -18.62 -28.81
C LEU A 17 22.79 -19.48 -27.94
N CYS A 18 24.06 -19.64 -28.33
CA CYS A 18 25.05 -20.44 -27.60
C CYS A 18 25.91 -19.63 -26.61
N LEU A 19 25.76 -18.30 -26.55
CA LEU A 19 26.58 -17.43 -25.69
C LEU A 19 25.95 -17.12 -24.32
N SER A 20 24.68 -17.44 -24.11
CA SER A 20 23.94 -17.15 -22.85
C SER A 20 24.09 -18.24 -21.77
N CYS A 21 24.64 -19.42 -22.09
CA CYS A 21 24.73 -20.54 -21.14
C CYS A 21 25.94 -20.50 -20.18
N LYS A 22 26.85 -19.52 -20.29
CA LYS A 22 28.05 -19.44 -19.43
C LYS A 22 27.83 -18.65 -18.13
N GLN A 23 26.84 -17.77 -18.06
CA GLN A 23 26.60 -16.95 -16.85
C GLN A 23 25.70 -17.68 -15.83
N VAL A 24 24.74 -18.48 -16.29
CA VAL A 24 23.80 -19.18 -15.40
C VAL A 24 24.46 -20.38 -14.70
N THR A 25 25.33 -21.12 -15.40
CA THR A 25 26.08 -22.24 -14.80
C THR A 25 27.05 -21.77 -13.72
N LYS A 26 27.64 -20.58 -13.88
CA LYS A 26 28.56 -20.01 -12.90
C LYS A 26 27.86 -19.59 -11.61
N SER A 27 26.66 -18.99 -11.70
CA SER A 27 25.86 -18.58 -10.54
C SER A 27 25.38 -19.76 -9.69
N VAL A 28 25.11 -20.92 -10.32
CA VAL A 28 24.67 -22.12 -9.61
C VAL A 28 25.86 -22.82 -8.94
N ASP A 29 26.99 -22.95 -9.64
CA ASP A 29 28.20 -23.57 -9.05
C ASP A 29 28.77 -22.73 -7.89
N GLU A 30 28.72 -21.39 -7.97
CA GLU A 30 29.11 -20.48 -6.88
C GLU A 30 28.18 -20.55 -5.64
N THR A 31 26.96 -21.08 -5.78
CA THR A 31 26.02 -21.29 -4.66
C THR A 31 26.30 -22.61 -3.93
N PHE A 32 26.78 -23.63 -4.63
CA PHE A 32 27.02 -24.96 -4.07
C PHE A 32 28.50 -25.25 -3.75
N HIS A 33 29.44 -24.48 -4.31
CA HIS A 33 30.87 -24.54 -4.03
C HIS A 33 31.45 -23.11 -3.87
N PRO A 34 31.21 -22.44 -2.73
CA PRO A 34 31.70 -21.08 -2.52
C PRO A 34 33.23 -21.06 -2.51
N ASN A 35 33.84 -20.29 -3.42
CA ASN A 35 35.28 -20.11 -3.47
C ASN A 35 35.68 -18.88 -2.64
N ASP A 36 36.49 -19.09 -1.60
CA ASP A 36 36.95 -18.07 -0.62
C ASP A 36 37.69 -16.87 -1.25
N SER A 37 37.99 -16.93 -2.55
CA SER A 37 38.57 -15.85 -3.34
C SER A 37 37.71 -14.58 -3.42
N LEU A 38 36.37 -14.67 -3.34
CA LEU A 38 35.48 -13.50 -3.43
C LEU A 38 35.38 -12.71 -2.11
N ALA A 39 35.52 -13.40 -0.98
CA ALA A 39 35.58 -12.76 0.35
C ALA A 39 36.85 -11.91 0.53
N LYS A 40 37.96 -12.27 -0.15
CA LYS A 40 39.18 -11.46 -0.16
C LYS A 40 39.05 -10.20 -1.02
N LYS A 41 38.35 -10.27 -2.16
CA LYS A 41 38.24 -9.16 -3.11
C LYS A 41 37.34 -8.02 -2.60
N TYR A 42 36.31 -8.34 -1.82
CA TYR A 42 35.45 -7.33 -1.20
C TYR A 42 36.13 -6.59 -0.02
N ASN A 43 37.13 -7.22 0.61
CA ASN A 43 37.88 -6.65 1.73
C ASN A 43 39.10 -5.82 1.31
N GLU A 44 39.54 -5.88 0.04
CA GLU A 44 40.61 -5.01 -0.50
C GLU A 44 40.08 -3.66 -1.02
N GLU A 45 38.82 -3.59 -1.45
CA GLU A 45 38.26 -2.39 -2.11
C GLU A 45 37.62 -1.37 -1.13
N ASN A 46 37.45 -1.71 0.15
CA ASN A 46 36.84 -0.85 1.18
C ASN A 46 37.75 -0.60 2.40
N ARG A 47 38.97 -0.10 2.18
CA ARG A 47 39.80 0.42 3.27
C ARG A 47 39.36 1.83 3.69
N PHE A 48 38.55 1.91 4.74
CA PHE A 48 38.53 3.05 5.67
C PHE A 48 38.84 2.52 7.07
N GLY A 49 39.82 3.15 7.73
CA GLY A 49 40.50 2.60 8.90
C GLY A 49 39.79 2.78 10.25
N SER A 50 40.30 1.98 11.20
CA SER A 50 40.32 2.14 12.66
C SER A 50 39.04 1.81 13.45
N ASP A 51 39.13 0.65 14.09
CA ASP A 51 38.86 0.33 15.50
C ASP A 51 37.41 0.38 16.04
N GLY A 52 36.81 -0.80 16.15
CA GLY A 52 35.59 -1.04 16.93
C GLY A 52 35.14 -2.51 16.85
N GLU A 53 35.33 -3.24 17.95
CA GLU A 53 35.01 -4.65 18.17
C GLU A 53 33.51 -4.96 17.98
N TYR A 54 33.18 -5.96 17.14
CA TYR A 54 31.82 -6.50 17.00
C TYR A 54 31.79 -7.98 17.42
N THR A 55 31.06 -8.28 18.50
CA THR A 55 30.62 -9.64 18.83
C THR A 55 29.23 -9.87 18.23
N GLY A 56 29.16 -10.61 17.13
CA GLY A 56 27.91 -11.06 16.54
C GLY A 56 27.37 -12.30 17.25
N THR A 57 26.16 -12.23 17.83
CA THR A 57 25.43 -13.42 18.29
C THR A 57 24.15 -13.59 17.48
N THR A 58 24.11 -14.62 16.64
CA THR A 58 22.92 -15.10 15.93
C THR A 58 21.98 -15.77 16.94
N LYS A 59 20.71 -15.37 17.04
CA LYS A 59 19.69 -16.08 17.83
C LYS A 59 18.54 -16.57 16.95
N THR A 60 18.61 -17.85 16.63
CA THR A 60 17.47 -18.71 16.26
C THR A 60 16.54 -18.83 17.47
N THR A 61 15.23 -18.62 17.30
CA THR A 61 14.25 -18.87 18.37
C THR A 61 13.38 -20.06 17.98
N THR A 62 13.61 -21.19 18.65
CA THR A 62 12.70 -22.34 18.72
C THR A 62 11.85 -22.16 19.98
N THR A 63 10.53 -22.20 19.84
CA THR A 63 9.61 -22.08 20.98
C THR A 63 9.32 -23.46 21.57
N THR A 64 9.73 -23.70 22.81
CA THR A 64 9.23 -24.80 23.65
C THR A 64 8.49 -24.19 24.84
N SER A 65 7.23 -24.58 25.04
CA SER A 65 6.39 -24.15 26.15
C SER A 65 6.64 -24.98 27.40
N THR A 66 6.95 -24.32 28.52
CA THR A 66 6.71 -24.83 29.88
C THR A 66 6.24 -23.69 30.78
N THR A 67 5.23 -24.01 31.58
CA THR A 67 4.43 -23.12 32.42
C THR A 67 5.12 -22.90 33.77
N HIS A 68 5.35 -21.65 34.15
CA HIS A 68 5.55 -21.24 35.55
C HIS A 68 4.91 -19.87 35.80
N HIS A 69 4.13 -19.79 36.87
CA HIS A 69 3.43 -18.61 37.38
C HIS A 69 4.45 -17.53 37.79
N GLN A 70 4.59 -16.46 37.00
CA GLN A 70 5.23 -15.21 37.41
C GLN A 70 4.45 -14.02 36.81
N GLU A 71 4.23 -12.99 37.64
CA GLU A 71 3.45 -11.79 37.34
C GLU A 71 3.84 -11.15 35.99
N LYS A 72 2.80 -10.83 35.21
CA LYS A 72 2.94 -10.41 33.82
C LYS A 72 3.16 -8.89 33.75
N PHE A 73 4.40 -8.45 33.81
CA PHE A 73 4.77 -7.08 33.45
C PHE A 73 5.04 -7.00 31.94
N ILE A 74 4.46 -6.01 31.25
CA ILE A 74 4.79 -5.70 29.86
C ILE A 74 5.64 -4.42 29.89
N VAL A 75 6.89 -4.52 29.44
CA VAL A 75 7.79 -3.37 29.33
C VAL A 75 7.54 -2.70 27.97
N ILE A 76 7.14 -1.44 27.98
CA ILE A 76 7.04 -0.59 26.78
C ILE A 76 7.96 0.60 27.04
N ASN A 77 8.99 0.78 26.19
CA ASN A 77 9.92 1.91 26.22
C ASN A 77 10.62 2.17 27.58
N GLY A 78 11.00 1.12 28.32
CA GLY A 78 11.87 1.24 29.49
C GLY A 78 11.17 1.55 30.83
N ASP A 79 9.88 1.89 30.82
CA ASP A 79 9.10 2.06 32.05
C ASP A 79 8.30 0.79 32.37
N THR A 80 8.37 0.35 33.63
CA THR A 80 7.65 -0.83 34.12
C THR A 80 6.20 -0.44 34.39
N VAL A 81 5.27 -0.84 33.51
CA VAL A 81 3.85 -0.55 33.69
C VAL A 81 3.23 -1.60 34.61
N ASN A 82 2.68 -1.16 35.75
CA ASN A 82 1.99 -2.02 36.71
C ASN A 82 0.65 -2.49 36.12
N THR A 83 0.63 -3.73 35.61
CA THR A 83 -0.48 -4.27 34.81
C THR A 83 -1.82 -4.48 35.55
N PRO A 84 -1.88 -4.78 36.87
CA PRO A 84 -3.14 -4.92 37.58
C PRO A 84 -3.86 -3.58 37.79
N GLU A 85 -3.13 -2.53 38.18
CA GLU A 85 -3.68 -1.19 38.41
C GLU A 85 -4.19 -0.57 37.09
N LEU A 86 -3.47 -0.81 35.99
CA LEU A 86 -3.90 -0.42 34.66
C LEU A 86 -5.19 -1.11 34.22
N GLN A 87 -5.34 -2.39 34.53
CA GLN A 87 -6.55 -3.15 34.21
C GLN A 87 -7.76 -2.66 34.99
N GLU A 88 -7.59 -2.29 36.26
CA GLU A 88 -8.66 -1.77 37.10
C GLU A 88 -9.13 -0.40 36.59
N LYS A 89 -8.21 0.55 36.38
CA LYS A 89 -8.54 1.87 35.85
C LYS A 89 -9.17 1.82 34.45
N ALA A 90 -8.73 0.87 33.60
CA ALA A 90 -9.33 0.68 32.28
C ALA A 90 -10.78 0.17 32.39
N LYS A 91 -11.07 -0.75 33.31
CA LYS A 91 -12.44 -1.24 33.55
C LYS A 91 -13.35 -0.09 34.00
N ASP A 92 -12.87 0.77 34.89
CA ASP A 92 -13.62 1.93 35.37
C ASP A 92 -13.94 2.91 34.24
N LEU A 93 -12.97 3.19 33.36
CA LEU A 93 -13.21 4.03 32.18
C LEU A 93 -14.27 3.42 31.25
N PHE A 94 -14.20 2.12 30.97
CA PHE A 94 -15.17 1.48 30.09
C PHE A 94 -16.58 1.48 30.69
N HIS A 95 -16.69 1.28 32.00
CA HIS A 95 -17.97 1.37 32.71
C HIS A 95 -18.57 2.78 32.64
N ASP A 96 -17.76 3.81 32.90
CA ASP A 96 -18.17 5.23 32.83
C ASP A 96 -18.63 5.60 31.40
N ILE A 97 -17.90 5.17 30.37
CA ILE A 97 -18.26 5.43 28.97
C ILE A 97 -19.57 4.74 28.59
N GLU A 98 -19.79 3.51 29.06
CA GLU A 98 -21.01 2.75 28.78
C GLU A 98 -22.23 3.41 29.43
N LEU A 99 -22.07 3.91 30.67
CA LEU A 99 -23.12 4.63 31.40
C LEU A 99 -23.43 5.99 30.75
N LEU A 100 -22.42 6.67 30.20
CA LEU A 100 -22.59 7.92 29.45
C LEU A 100 -23.22 7.70 28.06
N LYS A 101 -22.98 6.55 27.42
CA LYS A 101 -23.60 6.19 26.14
C LYS A 101 -25.10 5.91 26.25
N GLN A 102 -25.56 5.33 27.36
CA GLN A 102 -26.98 5.06 27.57
C GLN A 102 -27.85 6.34 27.69
N LYS A 103 -27.26 7.48 28.07
CA LYS A 103 -27.99 8.74 28.29
C LYS A 103 -28.18 9.62 27.03
N GLN A 104 -27.84 9.12 25.84
CA GLN A 104 -27.96 9.75 24.49
C GLN A 104 -28.25 11.26 24.45
N THR A 105 -27.31 12.09 24.87
CA THR A 105 -27.37 13.55 24.67
C THR A 105 -26.03 14.09 24.13
N PRO A 106 -26.04 15.21 23.37
CA PRO A 106 -24.82 15.79 22.79
C PRO A 106 -23.76 16.19 23.82
N ALA A 107 -24.17 16.51 25.04
CA ALA A 107 -23.30 16.83 26.17
C ALA A 107 -22.39 15.65 26.57
N ASN A 108 -22.85 14.41 26.38
CA ASN A 108 -22.10 13.21 26.74
C ASN A 108 -20.86 13.00 25.87
N SER A 109 -20.85 13.50 24.63
CA SER A 109 -19.68 13.39 23.75
C SER A 109 -18.47 14.16 24.28
N LYS A 110 -18.70 15.35 24.85
CA LYS A 110 -17.65 16.18 25.47
C LYS A 110 -17.18 15.57 26.80
N GLU A 111 -18.09 15.01 27.58
CA GLU A 111 -17.76 14.35 28.85
C GLU A 111 -16.96 13.06 28.62
N ILE A 112 -17.31 12.26 27.60
CA ILE A 112 -16.53 11.08 27.19
C ILE A 112 -15.12 11.49 26.78
N GLN A 113 -14.95 12.55 25.97
CA GLN A 113 -13.63 13.04 25.60
C GLN A 113 -12.82 13.52 26.82
N LYS A 114 -13.47 14.20 27.77
CA LYS A 114 -12.83 14.64 29.01
C LYS A 114 -12.32 13.46 29.83
N ARG A 115 -13.14 12.43 30.03
CA ARG A 115 -12.79 11.21 30.79
C ARG A 115 -11.67 10.41 30.13
N VAL A 116 -11.67 10.31 28.80
CA VAL A 116 -10.58 9.69 28.04
C VAL A 116 -9.28 10.47 28.22
N ASN A 117 -9.32 11.80 28.17
CA ASN A 117 -8.14 12.63 28.36
C ASN A 117 -7.59 12.55 29.78
N GLU A 118 -8.45 12.56 30.80
CA GLU A 118 -8.06 12.37 32.22
C GLU A 118 -7.36 11.02 32.42
N PHE A 119 -7.94 9.95 31.89
CA PHE A 119 -7.32 8.62 31.94
C PHE A 119 -5.94 8.58 31.27
N LEU A 120 -5.78 9.19 30.10
CA LEU A 120 -4.47 9.27 29.42
C LEU A 120 -3.45 10.06 30.25
N LYS A 121 -3.89 11.11 30.98
CA LYS A 121 -3.04 11.89 31.89
C LYS A 121 -2.53 11.04 33.05
N GLU A 122 -3.42 10.27 33.66
CA GLU A 122 -3.08 9.41 34.80
C GLU A 122 -2.10 8.30 34.43
N MET A 123 -2.13 7.84 33.18
CA MET A 123 -1.24 6.78 32.70
C MET A 123 0.12 7.29 32.18
N ASN A 124 0.45 8.57 32.41
CA ASN A 124 1.65 9.23 31.87
C ASN A 124 1.82 9.03 30.35
N LEU A 125 0.72 8.88 29.62
CA LEU A 125 0.74 8.76 28.16
C LEU A 125 0.48 10.14 27.53
N PRO A 126 1.11 10.46 26.39
CA PRO A 126 0.97 11.77 25.77
C PRO A 126 -0.49 12.03 25.35
N GLN A 127 -1.07 13.11 25.89
CA GLN A 127 -2.39 13.58 25.47
C GLN A 127 -2.30 14.15 24.05
N THR A 128 -3.12 13.64 23.13
CA THR A 128 -3.24 14.19 21.79
C THR A 128 -4.17 15.41 21.82
N GLY A 129 -3.58 16.60 21.86
CA GLY A 129 -4.32 17.85 21.78
C GLY A 129 -3.45 19.11 21.66
N THR A 130 -3.24 19.54 20.41
CA THR A 130 -2.95 20.93 19.97
C THR A 130 -1.51 21.49 20.08
N LYS A 131 -0.84 21.49 18.90
CA LYS A 131 0.18 22.42 18.34
C LYS A 131 1.56 22.55 19.02
N ASN A 132 2.59 22.04 18.34
CA ASN A 132 3.52 22.86 17.52
C ASN A 132 4.35 21.95 16.60
N ILE A 133 4.57 22.43 15.38
CA ILE A 133 5.31 21.75 14.30
C ILE A 133 6.79 21.75 14.66
N THR A 134 7.38 20.56 14.82
CA THR A 134 8.74 20.30 14.36
C THR A 134 8.72 18.95 13.68
N THR A 135 9.31 18.96 12.49
CA THR A 135 9.20 18.00 11.41
C THR A 135 9.81 16.66 11.78
N GLU A 136 8.99 15.71 12.23
CA GLU A 136 9.29 14.30 11.98
C GLU A 136 8.02 13.62 11.49
N LYS A 137 7.98 13.41 10.17
CA LYS A 137 7.06 12.51 9.49
C LYS A 137 7.15 11.16 10.24
N PRO A 138 6.06 10.63 10.82
CA PRO A 138 6.12 9.33 11.46
C PRO A 138 6.63 8.35 10.41
N VAL A 139 7.71 7.64 10.73
CA VAL A 139 8.23 6.56 9.87
C VAL A 139 7.14 5.49 9.87
N ALA A 140 6.23 5.63 8.91
CA ALA A 140 5.17 4.69 8.68
C ALA A 140 5.83 3.38 8.29
N LYS A 141 5.67 2.39 9.17
CA LYS A 141 6.03 1.01 8.87
C LYS A 141 5.38 0.66 7.52
N ALA A 142 6.21 0.35 6.51
CA ALA A 142 5.77 0.05 5.16
C ALA A 142 4.62 -0.96 5.22
N ARG A 143 3.42 -0.55 4.81
CA ARG A 143 2.26 -1.43 4.79
C ARG A 143 2.49 -2.46 3.70
N LYS A 144 2.25 -3.72 4.05
CA LYS A 144 2.31 -4.85 3.13
C LYS A 144 0.88 -5.17 2.72
N GLY A 145 0.50 -4.82 1.49
CA GLY A 145 -0.80 -5.15 0.91
C GLY A 145 -1.73 -3.97 0.67
N MET A 146 -2.62 -4.18 -0.30
CA MET A 146 -3.64 -3.25 -0.75
C MET A 146 -4.54 -2.78 0.41
N LEU A 147 -5.05 -1.55 0.30
CA LEU A 147 -5.99 -1.01 1.28
C LEU A 147 -7.30 -1.81 1.27
N SER A 148 -7.83 -2.09 2.47
CA SER A 148 -9.21 -2.60 2.63
C SER A 148 -10.26 -1.56 2.23
N ALA A 149 -11.51 -1.99 1.98
CA ALA A 149 -12.64 -1.11 1.65
C ALA A 149 -12.83 0.03 2.65
N SER A 150 -12.71 -0.25 3.95
CA SER A 150 -12.81 0.78 4.99
C SER A 150 -11.66 1.80 4.90
N GLN A 151 -10.44 1.34 4.62
CA GLN A 151 -9.29 2.24 4.46
C GLN A 151 -9.36 3.05 3.15
N LEU A 152 -9.90 2.46 2.09
CA LEU A 152 -10.18 3.15 0.82
C LEU A 152 -11.22 4.24 1.01
N ALA A 153 -12.32 3.94 1.73
CA ALA A 153 -13.34 4.92 2.09
C ALA A 153 -12.77 6.05 2.97
N GLN A 154 -11.86 5.73 3.90
CA GLN A 154 -11.16 6.75 4.69
C GLN A 154 -10.24 7.62 3.82
N ALA A 155 -9.52 7.03 2.87
CA ALA A 155 -8.67 7.78 1.95
C ALA A 155 -9.50 8.74 1.08
N GLU A 156 -10.64 8.29 0.55
CA GLU A 156 -11.60 9.12 -0.17
C GLU A 156 -12.17 10.24 0.71
N GLY A 157 -12.59 9.92 1.94
CA GLY A 157 -13.08 10.90 2.90
C GLY A 157 -12.06 11.99 3.20
N LYS A 158 -10.78 11.62 3.37
CA LYS A 158 -9.68 12.58 3.53
C LYS A 158 -9.43 13.42 2.28
N LEU A 159 -9.62 12.86 1.08
CA LEU A 159 -9.51 13.60 -0.17
C LEU A 159 -10.58 14.70 -0.25
N ARG A 160 -11.83 14.36 0.13
CA ARG A 160 -12.95 15.30 0.20
C ARG A 160 -12.76 16.42 1.24
N GLN A 161 -11.88 16.21 2.21
CA GLN A 161 -11.57 17.19 3.27
C GLN A 161 -10.37 18.10 2.92
N LEU A 162 -9.76 17.94 1.74
CA LEU A 162 -8.68 18.82 1.31
C LEU A 162 -9.13 20.29 1.32
N PRO A 163 -8.38 21.23 1.94
CA PRO A 163 -8.82 22.60 2.15
C PRO A 163 -9.29 23.33 0.90
N GLN A 164 -8.60 23.13 -0.22
CA GLN A 164 -8.88 23.77 -1.51
C GLN A 164 -10.15 23.24 -2.20
N TYR A 165 -10.65 22.08 -1.79
CA TYR A 165 -11.87 21.46 -2.32
C TYR A 165 -13.06 21.50 -1.35
N ARG A 166 -12.95 22.22 -0.22
CA ARG A 166 -14.09 22.38 0.69
C ARG A 166 -15.26 23.00 -0.07
N ASP A 167 -16.41 22.35 0.04
CA ASP A 167 -17.68 22.77 -0.57
C ASP A 167 -17.64 22.88 -2.11
N ARG A 168 -16.64 22.25 -2.75
CA ARG A 168 -16.52 22.18 -4.21
C ARG A 168 -16.59 20.72 -4.66
N GLU A 169 -17.14 20.51 -5.86
CA GLU A 169 -17.09 19.20 -6.48
C GLU A 169 -15.65 18.85 -6.85
N ILE A 170 -15.20 17.67 -6.41
CA ILE A 170 -13.90 17.14 -6.80
C ILE A 170 -14.07 16.45 -8.15
N VAL A 171 -13.29 16.91 -9.14
CA VAL A 171 -13.28 16.35 -10.48
C VAL A 171 -11.93 15.67 -10.71
N ILE A 172 -11.97 14.35 -10.89
CA ILE A 172 -10.80 13.51 -11.15
C ILE A 172 -10.39 13.69 -12.61
N TYR A 173 -9.09 13.75 -12.88
CA TYR A 173 -8.51 13.79 -14.21
C TYR A 173 -7.82 12.46 -14.56
N GLU A 174 -8.13 11.95 -15.75
CA GLU A 174 -7.48 10.85 -16.49
C GLU A 174 -7.53 9.46 -15.85
N SER A 175 -7.12 9.30 -14.60
CA SER A 175 -7.08 8.00 -13.93
C SER A 175 -7.01 8.11 -12.40
N VAL A 176 -7.34 7.00 -11.75
CA VAL A 176 -7.02 6.75 -10.32
C VAL A 176 -6.37 5.39 -10.25
N HIS A 177 -5.18 5.32 -9.66
CA HIS A 177 -4.42 4.09 -9.47
C HIS A 177 -4.42 3.70 -8.01
N PHE A 178 -4.74 2.43 -7.75
CA PHE A 178 -4.69 1.81 -6.44
C PHE A 178 -3.63 0.71 -6.44
N TYR A 179 -2.57 0.91 -5.68
CA TYR A 179 -1.39 0.05 -5.70
C TYR A 179 -1.38 -0.98 -4.57
N GLU A 180 -0.62 -2.05 -4.79
CA GLU A 180 -0.42 -3.14 -3.82
C GLU A 180 0.23 -2.67 -2.50
N ASP A 181 1.03 -1.61 -2.51
CA ASP A 181 1.63 -1.05 -1.29
C ASP A 181 0.63 -0.19 -0.47
N GLY A 182 -0.62 -0.14 -0.92
CA GLY A 182 -1.69 0.63 -0.31
C GLY A 182 -1.61 2.13 -0.63
N SER A 183 -0.75 2.54 -1.57
CA SER A 183 -0.77 3.91 -2.08
C SER A 183 -1.86 4.11 -3.12
N ILE A 184 -2.35 5.36 -3.21
CA ILE A 184 -3.31 5.78 -4.24
C ILE A 184 -2.70 6.96 -4.97
N LYS A 185 -2.77 6.97 -6.30
CA LYS A 185 -2.31 8.09 -7.12
C LYS A 185 -3.41 8.55 -8.05
N LEU A 186 -3.64 9.86 -8.10
CA LEU A 186 -4.64 10.47 -8.97
C LEU A 186 -4.26 11.90 -9.29
N ALA A 187 -4.97 12.49 -10.25
CA ALA A 187 -4.89 13.90 -10.54
C ALA A 187 -6.29 14.51 -10.44
N LEU A 188 -6.38 15.77 -10.00
CA LEU A 188 -7.63 16.50 -9.83
C LEU A 188 -7.58 17.79 -10.64
N GLN A 189 -8.70 18.15 -11.25
CA GLN A 189 -8.87 19.46 -11.86
C GLN A 189 -8.83 20.55 -10.78
N HIS A 190 -8.06 21.61 -11.01
CA HIS A 190 -7.88 22.69 -10.05
C HIS A 190 -9.22 23.41 -9.78
N PRO A 191 -9.59 23.66 -8.51
CA PRO A 191 -10.93 24.11 -8.12
C PRO A 191 -11.29 25.53 -8.57
N GLU A 192 -10.30 26.35 -8.93
CA GLU A 192 -10.49 27.74 -9.40
C GLU A 192 -10.19 27.91 -10.89
N ASN A 193 -9.39 27.01 -11.48
CA ASN A 193 -8.98 27.12 -12.87
C ASN A 193 -9.15 25.75 -13.55
N PRO A 194 -10.23 25.55 -14.31
CA PRO A 194 -10.54 24.24 -14.90
C PRO A 194 -9.51 23.80 -15.96
N LYS A 195 -8.58 24.68 -16.38
CA LYS A 195 -7.48 24.35 -17.29
C LYS A 195 -6.26 23.76 -16.59
N TYR A 196 -6.21 23.79 -15.27
CA TYR A 196 -5.09 23.28 -14.48
C TYR A 196 -5.48 21.98 -13.78
N VAL A 197 -4.47 21.16 -13.56
CA VAL A 197 -4.59 19.86 -12.91
C VAL A 197 -3.41 19.71 -11.96
N ASP A 198 -3.70 19.19 -10.77
CA ASP A 198 -2.70 18.84 -9.78
C ASP A 198 -2.73 17.34 -9.50
N GLU A 199 -1.56 16.74 -9.43
CA GLU A 199 -1.35 15.36 -9.01
C GLU A 199 -1.30 15.26 -7.48
N TYR A 200 -1.91 14.20 -6.95
CA TYR A 200 -1.93 13.86 -5.54
C TYR A 200 -1.55 12.39 -5.35
N SER A 201 -0.82 12.11 -4.26
CA SER A 201 -0.51 10.75 -3.83
C SER A 201 -0.94 10.54 -2.39
N TYR A 202 -1.72 9.49 -2.14
CA TYR A 202 -2.04 9.00 -0.81
C TYR A 202 -1.00 7.99 -0.40
N LYS A 203 -0.32 8.24 0.72
CA LYS A 203 0.61 7.29 1.32
C LYS A 203 0.61 7.48 2.84
N ASP A 204 0.80 6.40 3.58
CA ASP A 204 0.97 6.45 5.04
C ASP A 204 -0.21 7.11 5.79
N GLY A 205 -1.40 7.13 5.19
CA GLY A 205 -2.60 7.72 5.78
C GLY A 205 -2.87 9.18 5.39
N TYR A 206 -2.06 9.79 4.53
CA TYR A 206 -2.18 11.20 4.17
C TYR A 206 -2.09 11.41 2.66
N TRP A 207 -2.79 12.43 2.17
CA TRP A 207 -2.62 12.95 0.82
C TRP A 207 -1.43 13.91 0.79
N SER A 208 -0.66 13.88 -0.29
CA SER A 208 0.40 14.85 -0.55
C SER A 208 -0.17 16.26 -0.77
N GLU A 209 0.71 17.25 -0.72
CA GLU A 209 0.44 18.56 -1.30
C GLU A 209 0.19 18.46 -2.81
N PRO A 210 -0.56 19.41 -3.40
CA PRO A 210 -0.79 19.46 -4.85
C PRO A 210 0.53 19.61 -5.61
N LYS A 211 0.70 18.80 -6.65
CA LYS A 211 1.80 18.95 -7.60
C LYS A 211 1.25 19.30 -8.99
N PRO A 212 1.48 20.52 -9.51
CA PRO A 212 1.00 20.89 -10.84
C PRO A 212 1.52 19.95 -11.92
N VAL A 213 0.65 19.55 -12.84
CA VAL A 213 1.01 18.71 -13.99
C VAL A 213 0.47 19.30 -15.30
N GLN A 214 1.15 19.01 -16.40
CA GLN A 214 0.68 19.40 -17.72
C GLN A 214 -0.49 18.51 -18.13
N ALA A 215 -1.68 19.11 -18.23
CA ALA A 215 -2.88 18.41 -18.66
C ALA A 215 -3.26 18.77 -20.10
N ARG A 216 -3.86 17.79 -20.79
CA ARG A 216 -4.39 17.92 -22.15
C ARG A 216 -5.78 17.31 -22.21
N ASN A 217 -6.63 17.84 -23.09
CA ASN A 217 -7.99 17.33 -23.33
C ASN A 217 -8.79 17.11 -22.03
N ILE A 218 -8.71 18.06 -21.09
CA ILE A 218 -9.29 17.94 -19.73
C ILE A 218 -10.78 17.64 -19.78
N GLU A 219 -11.51 18.34 -20.65
CA GLU A 219 -12.97 18.19 -20.81
C GLU A 219 -13.39 16.76 -21.18
N ARG A 220 -12.52 15.98 -21.84
CA ARG A 220 -12.79 14.60 -22.26
C ARG A 220 -12.17 13.54 -21.35
N ARG A 221 -11.56 13.96 -20.25
CA ARG A 221 -10.77 13.09 -19.37
C ARG A 221 -11.10 13.35 -17.91
N THR A 222 -12.30 13.84 -17.63
CA THR A 222 -12.72 14.23 -16.29
C THR A 222 -13.92 13.42 -15.82
N LEU A 223 -13.91 13.07 -14.54
CA LEU A 223 -15.00 12.35 -13.89
C LEU A 223 -15.26 12.97 -12.52
N PRO A 224 -16.50 13.37 -12.21
CA PRO A 224 -16.87 13.75 -10.85
C PRO A 224 -16.58 12.62 -9.86
N LEU A 225 -15.93 12.93 -8.73
CA LEU A 225 -15.68 11.98 -7.65
C LEU A 225 -16.99 11.41 -7.05
N SER A 226 -18.13 12.07 -7.27
CA SER A 226 -19.46 11.55 -6.91
C SER A 226 -19.86 10.29 -7.69
N LYS A 227 -19.26 10.03 -8.86
CA LYS A 227 -19.52 8.85 -9.71
C LYS A 227 -18.59 7.65 -9.41
N LEU A 228 -17.67 7.79 -8.47
CA LEU A 228 -16.66 6.78 -8.12
C LEU A 228 -16.65 6.58 -6.61
N ASN A 229 -16.59 5.33 -6.18
CA ASN A 229 -16.31 4.97 -4.79
C ASN A 229 -14.99 4.19 -4.73
N PHE A 230 -14.04 4.67 -3.93
CA PHE A 230 -12.72 4.04 -3.84
C PHE A 230 -12.79 2.60 -3.32
N ALA A 231 -13.78 2.27 -2.48
CA ALA A 231 -13.96 0.93 -1.96
C ALA A 231 -14.24 -0.12 -3.06
N ASP A 232 -14.80 0.30 -4.20
CA ASP A 232 -15.08 -0.60 -5.32
C ASP A 232 -13.81 -1.15 -5.97
N ALA A 233 -12.65 -0.49 -5.80
CA ALA A 233 -11.37 -1.03 -6.26
C ALA A 233 -11.04 -2.39 -5.62
N GLN A 234 -11.40 -2.60 -4.34
CA GLN A 234 -11.19 -3.89 -3.68
C GLN A 234 -12.10 -4.97 -4.30
N LYS A 235 -13.35 -4.62 -4.61
CA LYS A 235 -14.32 -5.52 -5.24
C LYS A 235 -13.82 -5.97 -6.62
N VAL A 236 -13.30 -5.04 -7.43
CA VAL A 236 -12.70 -5.34 -8.74
C VAL A 236 -11.54 -6.33 -8.60
N ILE A 237 -10.61 -6.09 -7.68
CA ILE A 237 -9.47 -6.98 -7.43
C ILE A 237 -9.94 -8.38 -7.01
N GLN A 238 -10.92 -8.45 -6.11
CA GLN A 238 -11.46 -9.72 -5.64
C GLN A 238 -12.07 -10.53 -6.79
N ILE A 239 -12.98 -9.92 -7.56
CA ILE A 239 -13.64 -10.58 -8.69
C ILE A 239 -12.63 -11.01 -9.74
N TYR A 240 -11.64 -10.15 -10.05
CA TYR A 240 -10.57 -10.51 -10.97
C TYR A 240 -9.82 -11.75 -10.50
N ASN A 241 -9.44 -11.81 -9.22
CA ASN A 241 -8.68 -12.93 -8.67
C ASN A 241 -9.50 -14.22 -8.59
N GLU A 242 -10.80 -14.13 -8.29
CA GLU A 242 -11.73 -15.25 -8.36
C GLU A 242 -11.77 -15.84 -9.78
N LYS A 243 -11.86 -14.98 -10.81
CA LYS A 243 -11.83 -15.43 -12.21
C LYS A 243 -10.47 -15.89 -12.69
N ALA A 244 -9.39 -15.28 -12.21
CA ALA A 244 -8.04 -15.71 -12.54
C ALA A 244 -7.76 -17.12 -11.98
N ALA A 245 -8.30 -17.46 -10.81
CA ALA A 245 -8.14 -18.79 -10.24
C ALA A 245 -8.83 -19.91 -11.05
N GLU A 246 -9.84 -19.57 -11.86
CA GLU A 246 -10.52 -20.50 -12.77
C GLU A 246 -9.72 -20.79 -14.05
N VAL A 247 -8.71 -19.97 -14.38
CA VAL A 247 -7.95 -20.04 -15.63
C VAL A 247 -6.55 -20.61 -15.40
N GLU A 248 -6.21 -21.69 -16.11
CA GLU A 248 -4.89 -22.34 -15.98
C GLU A 248 -3.77 -21.34 -16.30
N GLY A 249 -2.81 -21.19 -15.38
CA GLY A 249 -1.63 -20.34 -15.57
C GLY A 249 -1.86 -18.84 -15.40
N ALA A 250 -3.08 -18.41 -15.11
CA ALA A 250 -3.36 -17.02 -14.80
C ALA A 250 -2.78 -16.60 -13.44
N LYS A 251 -2.42 -15.31 -13.35
CA LYS A 251 -1.84 -14.71 -12.13
C LYS A 251 -2.85 -13.78 -11.47
N PRO A 252 -2.91 -13.77 -10.12
CA PRO A 252 -3.71 -12.78 -9.41
C PRO A 252 -3.11 -11.38 -9.57
N THR A 253 -3.95 -10.36 -9.33
CA THR A 253 -3.55 -8.96 -9.22
C THR A 253 -3.74 -8.45 -7.79
N ASN A 254 -2.89 -7.53 -7.38
CA ASN A 254 -3.01 -6.78 -6.12
C ASN A 254 -3.19 -5.28 -6.36
N SER A 255 -3.47 -4.89 -7.61
CA SER A 255 -3.68 -3.50 -8.01
C SER A 255 -4.87 -3.38 -8.95
N ALA A 256 -5.50 -2.21 -8.91
CA ALA A 256 -6.57 -1.83 -9.81
C ALA A 256 -6.42 -0.35 -10.17
N TYR A 257 -6.96 0.04 -11.31
CA TYR A 257 -7.04 1.45 -11.68
C TYR A 257 -8.28 1.70 -12.53
N ILE A 258 -8.70 2.96 -12.58
CA ILE A 258 -9.65 3.42 -13.57
C ILE A 258 -8.95 4.23 -14.65
N SER A 259 -9.44 4.15 -15.88
CA SER A 259 -9.15 5.13 -16.92
C SER A 259 -10.43 5.87 -17.29
N ILE A 260 -10.32 7.18 -17.41
CA ILE A 260 -11.42 8.09 -17.70
C ILE A 260 -11.28 8.58 -19.13
N TRP A 261 -12.33 8.39 -19.91
CA TRP A 261 -12.45 8.89 -21.27
C TRP A 261 -13.89 9.27 -21.54
N ASP A 262 -14.05 10.47 -22.08
CA ASP A 262 -15.33 11.15 -22.20
C ASP A 262 -16.07 11.15 -20.84
N ASP A 263 -17.39 11.08 -20.81
CA ASP A 263 -18.19 11.07 -19.57
C ASP A 263 -18.19 9.70 -18.84
N GLY A 264 -17.28 8.80 -19.22
CA GLY A 264 -17.23 7.42 -18.77
C GLY A 264 -15.92 7.04 -18.07
N MET A 265 -15.94 5.87 -17.43
CA MET A 265 -14.75 5.26 -16.90
C MET A 265 -14.73 3.76 -17.18
N ARG A 266 -13.54 3.17 -17.10
CA ARG A 266 -13.35 1.71 -17.14
C ARG A 266 -12.38 1.28 -16.06
N TRP A 267 -12.75 0.23 -15.34
CA TRP A 267 -11.86 -0.46 -14.40
C TRP A 267 -10.89 -1.39 -15.12
N PHE A 268 -9.70 -1.48 -14.54
CA PHE A 268 -8.63 -2.38 -14.94
C PHE A 268 -8.05 -3.09 -13.71
N PRO A 269 -7.46 -4.29 -13.88
CA PRO A 269 -7.22 -5.01 -15.14
C PRO A 269 -8.50 -5.52 -15.81
N SER A 270 -8.54 -5.44 -17.14
CA SER A 270 -9.69 -5.85 -17.97
C SER A 270 -9.45 -7.15 -18.71
N THR A 271 -8.38 -7.88 -18.38
CA THR A 271 -7.96 -9.07 -19.12
C THR A 271 -7.28 -10.06 -18.19
N ILE A 272 -7.59 -11.35 -18.32
CA ILE A 272 -6.90 -12.47 -17.69
C ILE A 272 -6.15 -13.25 -18.77
N ASN A 273 -4.84 -13.44 -18.58
CA ASN A 273 -4.01 -14.24 -19.47
C ASN A 273 -3.71 -15.58 -18.81
N GLY A 274 -4.21 -16.67 -19.38
CA GLY A 274 -3.86 -18.04 -19.01
C GLY A 274 -2.71 -18.60 -19.86
N SER A 275 -2.38 -19.86 -19.62
CA SER A 275 -1.37 -20.62 -20.37
C SER A 275 -1.77 -20.86 -21.83
N ARG A 276 -3.07 -20.97 -22.10
CA ARG A 276 -3.61 -21.42 -23.41
C ARG A 276 -4.76 -20.57 -23.93
N GLU A 277 -5.29 -19.69 -23.10
CA GLU A 277 -6.49 -18.92 -23.37
C GLU A 277 -6.39 -17.55 -22.71
N ARG A 278 -7.18 -16.61 -23.21
CA ARG A 278 -7.23 -15.24 -22.73
C ARG A 278 -8.69 -14.84 -22.58
N TYR A 279 -8.99 -14.08 -21.54
CA TYR A 279 -10.33 -13.62 -21.25
C TYR A 279 -10.37 -12.12 -21.10
N ASP A 280 -11.42 -11.52 -21.65
CA ASP A 280 -11.81 -10.14 -21.44
C ASP A 280 -12.79 -10.02 -20.27
N LEU A 281 -12.52 -9.04 -19.41
CA LEU A 281 -13.34 -8.63 -18.29
C LEU A 281 -13.83 -7.21 -18.51
N GLN A 282 -15.12 -6.99 -18.26
CA GLN A 282 -15.66 -5.66 -18.10
C GLN A 282 -16.35 -5.56 -16.75
N PHE A 283 -16.17 -4.42 -16.11
CA PHE A 283 -16.83 -4.10 -14.85
C PHE A 283 -17.80 -2.94 -15.06
N ASN A 284 -18.85 -2.91 -14.25
CA ASN A 284 -19.67 -1.72 -14.07
C ASN A 284 -18.91 -0.69 -13.23
N ASN A 285 -19.45 0.53 -13.15
CA ASN A 285 -18.81 1.61 -12.41
C ASN A 285 -18.65 1.29 -10.91
N ASP A 286 -19.59 0.53 -10.35
CA ASP A 286 -19.59 0.06 -8.95
C ASP A 286 -18.66 -1.15 -8.70
N GLY A 287 -17.81 -1.48 -9.67
CA GLY A 287 -16.84 -2.58 -9.59
C GLY A 287 -17.45 -3.97 -9.71
N THR A 288 -18.75 -4.12 -9.97
CA THR A 288 -19.37 -5.43 -10.23
C THR A 288 -19.02 -5.95 -11.62
N LEU A 289 -19.00 -7.27 -11.80
CA LEU A 289 -18.70 -7.90 -13.09
C LEU A 289 -19.84 -7.62 -14.08
N LYS A 290 -19.51 -7.02 -15.22
CA LYS A 290 -20.42 -6.79 -16.34
C LYS A 290 -20.35 -7.91 -17.38
N SER A 291 -19.14 -8.36 -17.71
CA SER A 291 -18.94 -9.48 -18.64
C SER A 291 -17.61 -10.17 -18.40
N PHE A 292 -17.59 -11.49 -18.65
CA PHE A 292 -16.40 -12.32 -18.68
C PHE A 292 -16.50 -13.23 -19.91
N ARG A 293 -15.59 -13.06 -20.88
CA ARG A 293 -15.64 -13.78 -22.17
C ARG A 293 -14.24 -14.17 -22.60
N GLN A 294 -14.10 -15.36 -23.17
CA GLN A 294 -12.88 -15.78 -23.84
C GLN A 294 -12.69 -14.97 -25.13
N GLU A 295 -11.46 -14.52 -25.38
CA GLU A 295 -11.03 -13.89 -26.64
C GLU A 295 -10.92 -14.90 -27.78
#